data_AF-A0A5B2VXE2-F1
#
_entry.id   AF-A0A5B2VXE2-F1
#
_cell.length_a   1.000
_cell.length_b   1.000
_cell.length_c   1.000
_cell.angle_alpha   90.00
_cell.angle_beta   90.00
_cell.angle_gamma   90.00
#
_symmetry.space_group_name_H-M   'P 1'
#
loop_
_entity.id
_entity.type
_entity.pdbx_description
1 polymer ?
#
loop_
_entity_poly.entity_id
_entity_poly.type
_entity_poly.pdbx_seq_one_letter_code
_entity_poly.pdbx_strand_id
1 'polypeptide(L)'
;MHAGMDDINIINQVLKGDQQGFEELIKRYQSFVFTIALRYCRNREDAEEIAQDVFVKAYRSLADFRRDAKFSTWLYTIAMNTTRTFLRKAKPPVDSLEKAVVYETVSAQHTGTGADLTEQRSTHQLVNHVIGLLSPDDATIITLFYKAEQSIEETAVIMGLAPNTVKVKLHRARLRLKEKLEQFFADEIKEIIN
;
A
#
# COMPACT_ATOMS: atom_id res chain seq x y z
N MET A 1 -17.17 10.11 -0.46
CA MET A 1 -18.41 9.41 -0.91
C MET A 1 -18.30 9.19 -2.41
N HIS A 2 -17.87 8.00 -2.86
CA HIS A 2 -17.93 7.65 -4.28
C HIS A 2 -19.28 7.00 -4.55
N ALA A 3 -20.14 7.70 -5.30
CA ALA A 3 -21.37 7.16 -5.88
C ALA A 3 -21.01 6.23 -7.05
N GLY A 4 -20.26 5.17 -6.76
CA GLY A 4 -19.89 4.11 -7.69
C GLY A 4 -20.50 2.79 -7.24
N MET A 5 -20.80 1.93 -8.19
CA MET A 5 -21.30 0.57 -7.95
C MET A 5 -20.42 -0.14 -6.89
N ASP A 6 -21.05 -0.75 -5.88
CA ASP A 6 -20.34 -1.53 -4.86
C ASP A 6 -19.50 -2.65 -5.49
N ASP A 7 -18.37 -3.00 -4.86
CA ASP A 7 -17.43 -3.97 -5.41
C ASP A 7 -18.08 -5.34 -5.64
N ILE A 8 -18.98 -5.77 -4.75
CA ILE A 8 -19.66 -7.07 -4.90
C ILE A 8 -20.54 -7.08 -6.15
N ASN A 9 -21.18 -5.96 -6.47
CA ASN A 9 -21.99 -5.84 -7.67
C ASN A 9 -21.13 -5.91 -8.95
N ILE A 10 -19.98 -5.24 -8.95
CA ILE A 10 -19.03 -5.32 -10.07
C ILE A 10 -18.52 -6.75 -10.23
N ILE A 11 -18.12 -7.40 -9.14
CA ILE A 11 -17.67 -8.80 -9.15
C ILE A 11 -18.75 -9.71 -9.72
N ASN A 12 -20.02 -9.53 -9.33
CA ASN A 12 -21.13 -10.32 -9.88
C ASN A 12 -21.28 -10.15 -11.40
N GLN A 13 -21.04 -8.96 -11.94
CA GLN A 13 -21.07 -8.72 -13.40
C GLN A 13 -19.88 -9.41 -14.08
N VAL A 14 -18.68 -9.31 -13.52
CA VAL A 14 -17.48 -9.97 -14.04
C VAL A 14 -17.68 -11.48 -14.10
N LEU A 15 -18.24 -12.09 -13.05
CA LEU A 15 -18.53 -13.52 -13.00
C LEU A 15 -19.62 -13.97 -13.99
N LYS A 16 -20.44 -13.03 -14.49
CA LYS A 16 -21.42 -13.27 -15.55
C LYS A 16 -20.85 -13.07 -16.96
N GLY A 17 -19.56 -12.75 -17.08
CA GLY A 17 -18.86 -12.58 -18.36
C GLY A 17 -18.63 -11.13 -18.78
N ASP A 18 -19.04 -10.15 -17.97
CA ASP A 18 -18.75 -8.74 -18.25
C ASP A 18 -17.31 -8.40 -17.84
N GLN A 19 -16.40 -8.54 -18.79
CA GLN A 19 -14.98 -8.27 -18.57
C GLN A 19 -14.69 -6.79 -18.23
N GLN A 20 -15.54 -5.85 -18.67
CA GLN A 20 -15.33 -4.42 -18.40
C GLN A 20 -15.47 -4.10 -16.90
N GLY A 21 -16.28 -4.88 -16.17
CA GLY A 21 -16.38 -4.74 -14.72
C GLY A 21 -15.05 -4.91 -14.01
N PHE A 22 -14.15 -5.76 -14.51
CA PHE A 22 -12.86 -5.97 -13.85
C PHE A 22 -11.92 -4.78 -14.03
N GLU A 23 -12.01 -4.06 -15.15
CA GLU A 23 -11.23 -2.82 -15.36
C GLU A 23 -11.56 -1.76 -14.31
N GLU A 24 -12.82 -1.67 -13.89
CA GLU A 24 -13.23 -0.75 -12.83
C GLU A 24 -12.58 -1.13 -11.48
N LEU A 25 -12.51 -2.41 -11.15
CA LEU A 25 -11.78 -2.88 -9.97
C LEU A 25 -10.28 -2.56 -10.08
N ILE A 26 -9.67 -2.75 -11.25
CA ILE A 26 -8.27 -2.37 -11.47
C ILE A 26 -8.09 -0.87 -11.21
N LYS A 27 -8.92 -0.01 -11.81
CA LYS A 27 -8.82 1.45 -11.66
C LYS A 27 -8.90 1.88 -10.20
N ARG A 28 -9.79 1.27 -9.42
CA ARG A 28 -9.95 1.54 -7.98
C ARG A 28 -8.74 1.13 -7.15
N TYR A 29 -8.17 -0.03 -7.44
CA TYR A 29 -7.21 -0.67 -6.54
C TYR A 29 -5.76 -0.58 -6.98
N GLN A 30 -5.47 -0.25 -8.24
CA GLN A 30 -4.12 -0.30 -8.83
C GLN A 30 -3.11 0.57 -8.08
N SER A 31 -3.51 1.78 -7.66
CA SER A 31 -2.64 2.70 -6.95
C SER A 31 -2.18 2.11 -5.61
N PHE A 32 -3.09 1.44 -4.90
CA PHE A 32 -2.79 0.87 -3.60
C PHE A 32 -2.02 -0.44 -3.70
N VAL A 33 -2.36 -1.30 -4.66
CA VAL A 33 -1.59 -2.52 -4.97
C VAL A 33 -0.14 -2.17 -5.32
N PHE A 34 0.05 -1.18 -6.20
CA PHE A 34 1.38 -0.66 -6.54
C PHE A 34 2.11 -0.09 -5.31
N THR A 35 1.40 0.67 -4.46
CA THR A 35 1.96 1.22 -3.21
C THR A 35 2.42 0.12 -2.25
N ILE A 36 1.73 -1.02 -2.17
CA ILE A 36 2.17 -2.16 -1.36
C ILE A 36 3.44 -2.75 -1.96
N ALA A 37 3.47 -3.02 -3.27
CA ALA A 37 4.61 -3.64 -3.94
C ALA A 37 5.88 -2.76 -3.85
N LEU A 38 5.74 -1.46 -4.13
CA LEU A 38 6.84 -0.50 -4.15
C LEU A 38 7.57 -0.40 -2.81
N ARG A 39 6.89 -0.63 -1.68
CA ARG A 39 7.52 -0.60 -0.35
C ARG A 39 8.59 -1.67 -0.15
N TYR A 40 8.56 -2.73 -0.94
CA TYR A 40 9.49 -3.84 -0.80
C TYR A 40 10.48 -3.97 -1.97
N CYS A 41 10.19 -3.36 -3.12
CA CYS A 41 10.90 -3.61 -4.37
C CYS A 41 11.86 -2.49 -4.71
N ARG A 42 13.04 -2.80 -5.26
CA ARG A 42 14.17 -1.86 -5.45
C ARG A 42 13.94 -0.74 -6.45
N ASN A 43 13.02 -0.94 -7.37
CA ASN A 43 12.70 0.01 -8.42
C ASN A 43 11.19 0.00 -8.70
N ARG A 44 10.77 0.95 -9.52
CA ARG A 44 9.37 1.06 -9.97
C ARG A 44 8.96 -0.09 -10.89
N GLU A 45 9.87 -0.56 -11.74
CA GLU A 45 9.61 -1.60 -12.74
C GLU A 45 9.17 -2.92 -12.09
N ASP A 46 9.90 -3.38 -11.08
CA ASP A 46 9.57 -4.55 -10.25
C ASP A 46 8.17 -4.39 -9.61
N ALA A 47 7.86 -3.19 -9.12
CA ALA A 47 6.57 -2.92 -8.48
C ALA A 47 5.42 -2.92 -9.50
N GLU A 48 5.64 -2.45 -10.73
CA GLU A 48 4.67 -2.54 -11.83
C GLU A 48 4.45 -3.99 -12.26
N GLU A 49 5.51 -4.79 -12.39
CA GLU A 49 5.43 -6.22 -12.71
C GLU A 49 4.61 -6.98 -11.66
N ILE A 50 4.90 -6.75 -10.37
CA ILE A 50 4.14 -7.34 -9.27
C ILE A 50 2.67 -6.91 -9.32
N ALA A 51 2.39 -5.62 -9.53
CA ALA A 51 1.01 -5.14 -9.58
C ALA A 51 0.22 -5.80 -10.71
N GLN A 52 0.84 -5.97 -11.89
CA GLN A 52 0.22 -6.71 -12.99
C GLN A 52 -0.06 -8.16 -12.63
N ASP A 53 0.92 -8.89 -12.08
CA ASP A 53 0.75 -10.29 -11.67
C ASP A 53 -0.34 -10.44 -10.59
N VAL A 54 -0.47 -9.47 -9.69
CA VAL A 54 -1.55 -9.44 -8.69
C VAL A 54 -2.92 -9.37 -9.35
N PHE A 55 -3.14 -8.47 -10.32
CA PHE A 55 -4.44 -8.38 -10.99
C PHE A 55 -4.73 -9.60 -11.88
N VAL A 56 -3.72 -10.17 -12.53
CA VAL A 56 -3.88 -11.42 -13.29
C VAL A 56 -4.30 -12.56 -12.36
N LYS A 57 -3.64 -12.72 -11.21
CA LYS A 57 -4.01 -13.72 -10.19
C LYS A 57 -5.41 -13.47 -9.65
N ALA A 58 -5.70 -12.23 -9.27
CA ALA A 58 -7.01 -11.85 -8.74
C ALA A 58 -8.13 -12.13 -9.75
N TYR A 59 -7.92 -11.86 -11.04
CA TYR A 59 -8.89 -12.20 -12.08
C TYR A 59 -9.13 -13.71 -12.17
N ARG A 60 -8.06 -14.50 -12.20
CA ARG A 60 -8.13 -15.97 -12.29
C ARG A 60 -8.80 -16.61 -11.09
N SER A 61 -8.58 -16.07 -9.89
CA SER A 61 -9.18 -16.58 -8.65
C SER A 61 -10.45 -15.85 -8.24
N LEU A 62 -11.01 -14.97 -9.08
CA LEU A 62 -12.16 -14.15 -8.70
C LEU A 62 -13.41 -14.99 -8.41
N ALA A 63 -13.57 -16.10 -9.13
CA ALA A 63 -14.66 -17.05 -8.92
C ALA A 63 -14.59 -17.74 -7.55
N ASP A 64 -13.39 -17.88 -6.98
CA ASP A 64 -13.15 -18.50 -5.67
C ASP A 64 -13.29 -17.51 -4.51
N PHE A 65 -13.53 -16.22 -4.78
CA PHE A 65 -13.70 -15.21 -3.75
C PHE A 65 -15.02 -15.43 -2.99
N ARG A 66 -14.90 -16.00 -1.78
CA ARG A 66 -16.02 -16.42 -0.93
C ARG A 66 -16.79 -15.29 -0.24
N ARG A 67 -16.30 -14.04 -0.31
CA ARG A 67 -16.94 -12.86 0.32
C ARG A 67 -17.04 -12.94 1.85
N ASP A 68 -16.15 -13.71 2.47
CA ASP A 68 -15.96 -13.78 3.92
C ASP A 68 -15.17 -12.57 4.46
N ALA A 69 -14.54 -11.79 3.58
CA ALA A 69 -13.88 -10.52 3.87
C ALA A 69 -14.20 -9.49 2.78
N LYS A 70 -13.81 -8.23 3.00
CA LYS A 70 -13.87 -7.19 1.94
C LYS A 70 -13.00 -7.62 0.75
N PHE A 71 -13.42 -7.24 -0.45
CA PHE A 71 -12.62 -7.48 -1.66
C PHE A 71 -11.22 -6.86 -1.56
N SER A 72 -11.13 -5.65 -0.99
CA SER A 72 -9.85 -4.98 -0.74
C SER A 72 -8.91 -5.82 0.13
N THR A 73 -9.42 -6.41 1.22
CA THR A 73 -8.62 -7.28 2.10
C THR A 73 -8.10 -8.52 1.35
N TRP A 74 -8.96 -9.16 0.56
CA TRP A 74 -8.59 -10.31 -0.26
C TRP A 74 -7.53 -9.94 -1.32
N LEU A 75 -7.73 -8.85 -2.04
CA LEU A 75 -6.81 -8.37 -3.07
C LEU A 75 -5.45 -7.97 -2.48
N TYR A 76 -5.43 -7.26 -1.36
CA TYR A 76 -4.18 -6.87 -0.71
C TYR A 76 -3.43 -8.07 -0.12
N THR A 77 -4.13 -9.13 0.25
CA THR A 77 -3.51 -10.41 0.63
C THR A 77 -2.79 -11.04 -0.58
N ILE A 78 -3.42 -11.03 -1.76
CA ILE A 78 -2.76 -11.46 -3.01
C ILE A 78 -1.55 -10.58 -3.32
N ALA A 79 -1.66 -9.26 -3.13
CA ALA A 79 -0.57 -8.30 -3.32
C ALA A 79 0.63 -8.60 -2.42
N MET A 80 0.39 -8.78 -1.13
CA MET A 80 1.44 -9.08 -0.16
C MET A 80 2.13 -10.43 -0.46
N ASN A 81 1.36 -11.46 -0.78
CA ASN A 81 1.89 -12.79 -1.10
C ASN A 81 2.68 -12.79 -2.41
N THR A 82 2.21 -12.07 -3.43
CA THR A 82 2.91 -11.94 -4.71
C THR A 82 4.21 -11.18 -4.54
N THR A 83 4.19 -10.07 -3.79
CA THR A 83 5.40 -9.30 -3.44
C THR A 83 6.43 -10.18 -2.74
N ARG A 84 6.04 -10.92 -1.69
CA ARG A 84 6.94 -11.86 -0.99
C ARG A 84 7.51 -12.94 -1.91
N THR A 85 6.68 -13.47 -2.81
CA THR A 85 7.11 -14.48 -3.77
C THR A 85 8.14 -13.92 -4.76
N PHE A 86 7.92 -12.71 -5.26
CA PHE A 86 8.85 -12.03 -6.15
C PHE A 86 10.21 -11.80 -5.47
N LEU A 87 10.22 -11.24 -4.26
CA LEU A 87 11.46 -10.99 -3.50
C LEU A 87 12.25 -12.26 -3.18
N ARG A 88 11.55 -13.38 -2.94
CA ARG A 88 12.19 -14.68 -2.71
C ARG A 88 12.88 -15.21 -3.97
N LYS A 89 12.34 -14.93 -5.16
CA LYS A 89 12.96 -15.31 -6.45
C LYS A 89 14.10 -14.37 -6.84
N ALA A 90 14.00 -13.09 -6.49
CA ALA A 90 15.00 -12.07 -6.80
C ALA A 90 16.27 -12.18 -5.94
N LYS A 91 16.19 -12.81 -4.75
CA LYS A 91 17.37 -13.10 -3.93
C LYS A 91 18.07 -14.37 -4.43
N PRO A 92 19.39 -14.35 -4.75
CA PRO A 92 20.16 -15.60 -4.77
C PRO A 92 20.11 -16.24 -3.37
N PRO A 93 20.25 -17.56 -3.24
CA PRO A 93 20.08 -18.27 -1.98
C PRO A 93 21.28 -18.05 -1.06
N VAL A 94 21.43 -16.86 -0.47
CA VAL A 94 22.22 -16.60 0.73
C VAL A 94 21.91 -15.24 1.33
N ASP A 95 22.01 -15.21 2.65
CA ASP A 95 21.82 -14.16 3.64
C ASP A 95 22.18 -12.73 3.18
N SER A 96 21.20 -11.83 3.21
CA SER A 96 21.39 -10.38 3.40
C SER A 96 20.05 -9.66 3.37
N LEU A 97 19.66 -9.13 4.52
CA LEU A 97 18.54 -8.20 4.67
C LEU A 97 19.06 -6.92 5.32
N GLU A 98 19.87 -6.15 4.61
CA GLU A 98 20.15 -4.76 4.99
C GLU A 98 20.27 -3.89 3.75
N LYS A 99 19.20 -3.13 3.48
CA LYS A 99 19.21 -1.73 3.01
C LYS A 99 17.76 -1.31 2.77
N ALA A 100 17.23 -0.49 3.69
CA ALA A 100 16.06 0.32 3.41
C ALA A 100 16.49 1.36 2.36
N VAL A 101 15.99 1.22 1.14
CA VAL A 101 16.15 2.23 0.09
C VAL A 101 14.98 3.20 0.25
N VAL A 102 15.29 4.49 0.37
CA VAL A 102 14.31 5.57 0.41
C VAL A 102 13.70 5.67 -0.99
N TYR A 103 12.42 5.35 -1.14
CA TYR A 103 11.72 5.57 -2.40
C TYR A 103 11.19 6.99 -2.47
N GLU A 104 11.50 7.64 -3.58
CA GLU A 104 10.85 8.85 -4.03
C GLU A 104 9.35 8.56 -4.16
N THR A 105 8.56 9.22 -3.30
CA THR A 105 7.12 9.08 -3.24
C THR A 105 6.49 9.45 -4.57
N VAL A 106 5.96 8.45 -5.30
CA VAL A 106 5.09 8.71 -6.45
C VAL A 106 3.82 9.35 -5.92
N SER A 107 3.73 10.67 -6.10
CA SER A 107 2.53 11.44 -5.82
C SER A 107 1.39 10.89 -6.68
N ALA A 108 0.34 10.38 -6.04
CA ALA A 108 -0.95 10.19 -6.71
C ALA A 108 -1.44 11.58 -7.11
N GLN A 109 -1.27 11.95 -8.37
CA GLN A 109 -1.73 13.22 -8.91
C GLN A 109 -3.26 13.27 -8.89
N HIS A 110 -3.83 13.84 -7.82
CA HIS A 110 -5.21 14.30 -7.81
C HIS A 110 -5.25 15.77 -8.23
N THR A 111 -5.76 16.01 -9.45
CA THR A 111 -6.04 17.31 -10.02
C THR A 111 -7.10 18.04 -9.20
N GLY A 112 -6.70 19.13 -8.54
CA GLY A 112 -7.57 20.05 -7.82
C GLY A 112 -6.87 21.41 -7.72
N THR A 113 -7.58 22.49 -8.02
CA THR A 113 -7.09 23.87 -8.07
C THR A 113 -7.43 24.62 -6.77
N GLY A 114 -6.46 25.32 -6.17
CA GLY A 114 -6.69 26.22 -5.03
C GLY A 114 -5.48 26.33 -4.09
N ALA A 115 -5.15 27.53 -3.64
CA ALA A 115 -3.94 27.81 -2.84
C ALA A 115 -3.85 26.99 -1.52
N ASP A 116 -4.98 26.69 -0.86
CA ASP A 116 -5.07 25.77 0.29
C ASP A 116 -4.65 24.33 -0.02
N LEU A 117 -4.79 23.91 -1.28
CA LEU A 117 -4.31 22.60 -1.74
C LEU A 117 -2.79 22.56 -1.80
N THR A 118 -2.11 23.69 -1.89
CA THR A 118 -0.64 23.74 -1.99
C THR A 118 -0.01 23.37 -0.66
N GLU A 119 -0.46 23.97 0.44
CA GLU A 119 0.06 23.70 1.80
C GLU A 119 -0.35 22.29 2.31
N GLN A 120 -1.58 21.86 2.02
CA GLN A 120 -2.03 20.49 2.30
C GLN A 120 -1.28 19.45 1.47
N ARG A 121 -0.97 19.75 0.19
CA ARG A 121 -0.12 18.88 -0.64
C ARG A 121 1.28 18.76 -0.08
N SER A 122 1.89 19.86 0.36
CA SER A 122 3.21 19.85 1.01
C SER A 122 3.21 18.96 2.26
N THR A 123 2.20 19.08 3.13
CA THR A 123 2.08 18.26 4.34
C THR A 123 1.85 16.78 4.02
N HIS A 124 0.95 16.46 3.08
CA HIS A 124 0.70 15.07 2.69
C HIS A 124 1.91 14.43 2.00
N GLN A 125 2.62 15.18 1.15
CA GLN A 125 3.85 14.73 0.50
C GLN A 125 4.93 14.47 1.54
N LEU A 126 5.09 15.38 2.50
CA LEU A 126 6.02 15.22 3.62
C LEU A 126 5.71 13.96 4.43
N VAL A 127 4.46 13.77 4.87
CA VAL A 127 4.08 12.58 5.63
C VAL A 127 4.34 11.30 4.84
N ASN A 128 4.03 11.28 3.54
CA ASN A 128 4.33 10.12 2.70
C ASN A 128 5.82 9.88 2.55
N HIS A 129 6.62 10.94 2.43
CA HIS A 129 8.07 10.85 2.37
C HIS A 129 8.63 10.25 3.65
N VAL A 130 8.22 10.75 4.82
CA VAL A 130 8.66 10.24 6.13
C VAL A 130 8.19 8.80 6.36
N ILE A 131 6.98 8.43 5.91
CA ILE A 131 6.54 7.02 5.90
C ILE A 131 7.47 6.15 5.04
N GLY A 132 7.99 6.67 3.94
CA GLY A 132 8.97 6.00 3.08
C GLY A 132 10.35 5.79 3.74
N LEU A 133 10.67 6.53 4.81
CA LEU A 133 11.89 6.35 5.60
C LEU A 133 11.78 5.24 6.66
N LEU A 134 10.57 4.71 6.89
CA LEU A 134 10.35 3.61 7.82
C LEU A 134 10.76 2.26 7.19
N SER A 135 10.88 1.23 8.03
CA SER A 135 11.02 -0.13 7.52
C SER A 135 9.81 -0.50 6.64
N PRO A 136 9.97 -1.35 5.60
CA PRO A 136 8.87 -1.74 4.72
C PRO A 136 7.63 -2.23 5.49
N ASP A 137 7.84 -3.06 6.52
CA ASP A 137 6.79 -3.58 7.39
C ASP A 137 6.03 -2.47 8.13
N ASP A 138 6.75 -1.52 8.77
CA ASP A 138 6.14 -0.41 9.53
C ASP A 138 5.41 0.56 8.60
N ALA A 139 5.98 0.80 7.42
CA ALA A 139 5.39 1.65 6.41
C ALA A 139 4.08 1.01 5.91
N THR A 140 4.11 -0.29 5.57
CA THR A 140 2.94 -1.04 5.08
C THR A 140 1.83 -1.09 6.13
N ILE A 141 2.13 -1.39 7.40
CA ILE A 141 1.09 -1.50 8.44
C ILE A 141 0.38 -0.16 8.69
N ILE A 142 1.12 0.97 8.70
CA ILE A 142 0.55 2.31 8.80
C ILE A 142 -0.36 2.58 7.60
N THR A 143 0.10 2.22 6.41
CA THR A 143 -0.61 2.52 5.16
C THR A 143 -1.87 1.69 5.02
N LEU A 144 -1.84 0.41 5.38
CA LEU A 144 -3.03 -0.44 5.42
C LEU A 144 -4.09 0.12 6.36
N PHE A 145 -3.68 0.51 7.57
CA PHE A 145 -4.60 0.99 8.59
C PHE A 145 -5.18 2.37 8.26
N TYR A 146 -4.34 3.35 7.90
CA TYR A 146 -4.76 4.74 7.75
C TYR A 146 -5.17 5.14 6.34
N LYS A 147 -4.61 4.51 5.30
CA LYS A 147 -4.91 4.88 3.90
C LYS A 147 -5.84 3.89 3.19
N ALA A 148 -5.77 2.61 3.53
CA ALA A 148 -6.70 1.60 2.99
C ALA A 148 -7.83 1.26 3.96
N GLU A 149 -7.93 1.97 5.10
CA GLU A 149 -9.00 1.82 6.09
C GLU A 149 -9.23 0.37 6.52
N GLN A 150 -8.15 -0.42 6.58
CA GLN A 150 -8.21 -1.82 7.01
C GLN A 150 -8.25 -1.88 8.55
N SER A 151 -9.11 -2.75 9.08
CA SER A 151 -9.11 -3.05 10.51
C SER A 151 -7.81 -3.76 10.93
N ILE A 152 -7.63 -3.93 12.24
CA ILE A 152 -6.51 -4.71 12.78
C ILE A 152 -6.57 -6.16 12.29
N GLU A 153 -7.77 -6.73 12.24
CA GLU A 153 -8.04 -8.10 11.80
C GLU A 153 -7.78 -8.24 10.30
N GLU A 154 -8.25 -7.29 9.49
CA GLU A 154 -8.01 -7.28 8.03
C GLU A 154 -6.51 -7.12 7.73
N THR A 155 -5.84 -6.21 8.43
CA THR A 155 -4.39 -6.01 8.32
C THR A 155 -3.61 -7.26 8.72
N ALA A 156 -4.08 -7.98 9.74
CA ALA A 156 -3.48 -9.23 10.19
C ALA A 156 -3.55 -10.31 9.10
N VAL A 157 -4.70 -10.44 8.43
CA VAL A 157 -4.87 -11.34 7.28
C VAL A 157 -3.93 -10.95 6.14
N ILE A 158 -3.91 -9.68 5.75
CA ILE A 158 -3.08 -9.18 4.64
C ILE A 158 -1.59 -9.43 4.89
N MET A 159 -1.11 -9.11 6.10
CA MET A 159 0.31 -9.26 6.44
C MET A 159 0.69 -10.69 6.86
N GLY A 160 -0.28 -11.60 7.04
CA GLY A 160 -0.03 -12.96 7.56
C GLY A 160 0.50 -12.94 9.00
N LEU A 161 -0.06 -12.09 9.85
CA LEU A 161 0.32 -11.90 11.25
C LEU A 161 -0.86 -12.21 12.18
N ALA A 162 -0.59 -12.41 13.48
CA ALA A 162 -1.65 -12.44 14.48
C ALA A 162 -2.19 -11.01 14.76
N PRO A 163 -3.50 -10.82 15.04
CA PRO A 163 -4.08 -9.50 15.33
C PRO A 163 -3.38 -8.76 16.47
N ASN A 164 -2.97 -9.46 17.54
CA ASN A 164 -2.21 -8.85 18.63
C ASN A 164 -0.81 -8.38 18.18
N THR A 165 -0.16 -9.11 17.27
CA THR A 165 1.11 -8.68 16.66
C THR A 165 0.93 -7.41 15.84
N VAL A 166 -0.18 -7.29 15.10
CA VAL A 166 -0.53 -6.06 14.36
C VAL A 166 -0.72 -4.88 15.32
N LYS A 167 -1.43 -5.04 16.44
CA LYS A 167 -1.60 -3.97 17.45
C LYS A 167 -0.25 -3.45 17.96
N VAL A 168 0.64 -4.38 18.34
CA VAL A 168 1.97 -4.02 18.87
C VAL A 168 2.84 -3.38 17.78
N LYS A 169 2.87 -3.95 16.57
CA LYS A 169 3.64 -3.38 15.44
C LYS A 169 3.12 -2.00 15.06
N LEU A 170 1.80 -1.81 14.97
CA LEU A 170 1.19 -0.53 14.62
C LEU A 170 1.52 0.54 15.67
N HIS A 171 1.49 0.20 16.95
CA HIS A 171 1.91 1.09 18.02
C HIS A 171 3.39 1.50 17.87
N ARG A 172 4.29 0.53 17.66
CA ARG A 172 5.73 0.81 17.45
C ARG A 172 5.99 1.62 16.19
N ALA A 173 5.28 1.32 15.10
CA ALA A 173 5.38 2.06 13.84
C ALA A 173 4.96 3.51 14.01
N ARG A 174 3.90 3.80 14.78
CA ARG A 174 3.48 5.18 15.13
C ARG A 174 4.57 5.95 15.89
N LEU A 175 5.22 5.31 16.86
CA LEU A 175 6.31 5.94 17.60
C LEU A 175 7.49 6.26 16.68
N ARG A 176 7.90 5.32 15.82
CA ARG A 176 8.98 5.56 14.84
C ARG A 176 8.62 6.65 13.83
N LEU A 177 7.37 6.70 13.37
CA LEU A 177 6.90 7.76 12.49
C LEU A 177 6.99 9.12 13.19
N LYS A 178 6.56 9.21 14.45
CA LYS A 178 6.67 10.42 15.26
C LYS A 178 8.12 10.86 15.40
N GLU A 179 9.02 9.96 15.80
CA GLU A 179 10.46 10.25 15.95
C GLU A 179 11.07 10.77 14.64
N LYS A 180 10.70 10.16 13.51
CA LYS A 180 11.20 10.58 12.19
C LYS A 180 10.64 11.93 11.74
N LEU A 181 9.38 12.22 12.04
CA LEU A 181 8.80 13.54 11.78
C LEU A 181 9.50 14.61 12.64
N GLU A 182 9.70 14.36 13.92
CA GLU A 182 10.39 15.30 14.83
C GLU A 182 11.84 15.58 14.38
N GLN A 183 12.58 14.55 13.94
CA GLN A 183 13.91 14.72 13.37
C GLN A 183 13.88 15.56 12.10
N PHE A 184 12.97 15.24 11.17
CA PHE A 184 12.87 15.93 9.90
C PHE A 184 12.54 17.43 10.07
N PHE A 185 11.54 17.75 10.90
CA PHE A 185 11.20 19.15 11.20
C PHE A 185 12.33 19.89 11.91
N ALA A 186 13.07 19.23 12.80
CA ALA A 186 14.20 19.84 13.48
C ALA A 186 15.34 20.20 12.51
N ASP A 187 15.54 19.41 11.46
CA ASP A 187 16.56 19.66 10.45
C ASP A 187 16.11 20.74 9.44
N GLU A 188 14.84 20.74 9.00
CA GLU A 188 14.29 21.85 8.20
C GLU A 188 14.40 23.20 8.92
N ILE A 189 14.09 23.25 10.22
CA ILE A 189 14.18 24.49 11.01
C ILE A 189 15.63 24.98 11.08
N LYS A 190 16.63 24.09 11.18
CA LYS A 190 18.06 24.50 11.16
C LYS A 190 18.48 25.05 9.81
N GLU A 191 17.98 24.50 8.70
CA GLU A 191 18.28 24.98 7.36
C GLU A 191 17.67 26.36 7.07
N ILE A 192 16.55 26.72 7.70
CA ILE A 192 15.92 28.04 7.54
C ILE A 192 16.63 29.12 8.36
N ILE A 193 17.26 28.74 9.48
CA ILE A 193 17.89 29.68 10.42
C ILE A 193 19.37 29.97 10.08
N ASN A 194 20.03 29.08 9.33
CA ASN A 194 21.40 29.28 8.83
C ASN A 194 21.44 29.92 7.44
#